data_AF-A0A232FKW0-F1
#
_entry.id   AF-A0A232FKW0-F1
#
_cell.length_a   1.000
_cell.length_b   1.000
_cell.length_c   1.000
_cell.angle_alpha   90.00
_cell.angle_beta   90.00
_cell.angle_gamma   90.00
#
_symmetry.space_group_name_H-M   'P 1'
#
loop_
_entity.id
_entity.type
_entity.pdbx_description
1 polymer ?
#
loop_
_entity_poly.entity_id
_entity_poly.type
_entity_poly.pdbx_seq_one_letter_code
_entity_poly.pdbx_strand_id
1 'polypeptide(L)'
;YEGVLQIYQEMHRVYRDSEIDWMQIHDAGCTVDDTELPHHVTGKPDLDRLIEGTFKSFLNALPALPTIVTIARSCYDEYCPEEDVEQIQAGVLDELRQRIGTELIDVRFTYQENQLEEGPQ
;
A
#
# COMPACT_ATOMS: atom_id res chain seq x y z
N TYR A 1 -7.25 17.46 -24.35
CA TYR A 1 -6.28 18.30 -25.08
C TYR A 1 -6.64 19.79 -25.02
N GLU A 2 -7.89 20.20 -25.30
CA GLU A 2 -8.28 21.62 -25.23
C GLU A 2 -8.06 22.27 -23.85
N GLY A 3 -8.41 21.58 -22.75
CA GLY A 3 -8.20 22.11 -21.39
C GLY A 3 -6.73 22.37 -21.04
N VAL A 4 -5.80 21.52 -21.49
CA VAL A 4 -4.35 21.72 -21.30
C VAL A 4 -3.87 22.97 -22.05
N LEU A 5 -4.37 23.17 -23.27
CA LEU A 5 -4.03 24.35 -24.08
C LEU A 5 -4.55 25.65 -23.43
N GLN A 6 -5.73 25.59 -22.82
CA GLN A 6 -6.33 26.71 -22.11
C GLN A 6 -5.53 27.06 -20.84
N ILE A 7 -5.13 26.05 -20.04
CA ILE A 7 -4.26 26.25 -18.87
C ILE A 7 -2.94 26.87 -19.29
N TYR A 8 -2.31 26.34 -20.35
CA TYR A 8 -1.06 26.88 -20.91
C TYR A 8 -1.21 28.37 -21.28
N GLN A 9 -2.28 28.72 -21.99
CA GLN A 9 -2.55 30.11 -22.37
C GLN A 9 -2.78 31.02 -21.16
N GLU A 10 -3.56 30.58 -20.18
CA GLU A 10 -3.85 31.38 -18.98
C GLU A 10 -2.61 31.57 -18.09
N MET A 11 -1.74 30.56 -17.96
CA MET A 11 -0.48 30.72 -17.23
C MET A 11 0.45 31.74 -17.89
N HIS A 12 0.54 31.72 -19.22
CA HIS A 12 1.33 32.70 -19.98
C HIS A 12 0.76 34.13 -19.99
N ARG A 13 -0.48 34.34 -19.53
CA ARG A 13 -1.03 35.69 -19.33
C ARG A 13 -0.51 36.34 -18.05
N VAL A 14 -0.08 35.53 -17.07
CA VAL A 14 0.31 35.99 -15.73
C VAL A 14 1.81 35.83 -15.48
N TYR A 15 2.43 34.78 -16.02
CA TYR A 15 3.84 34.43 -15.80
C TYR A 15 4.62 34.38 -17.12
N ARG A 16 5.91 34.75 -17.08
CA ARG A 16 6.82 34.46 -18.20
C ARG A 16 7.20 32.99 -18.17
N ASP A 17 7.53 32.42 -19.32
CA ASP A 17 7.89 31.00 -19.45
C ASP A 17 9.01 30.57 -18.49
N SER A 18 10.00 31.44 -18.25
CA SER A 18 11.10 31.20 -17.32
C SER A 18 10.70 31.19 -15.83
N GLU A 19 9.51 31.68 -15.50
CA GLU A 19 8.96 31.73 -14.14
C GLU A 19 8.04 30.53 -13.87
N ILE A 20 7.79 29.69 -14.86
CA ILE A 20 6.90 28.53 -14.79
C ILE A 20 7.73 27.26 -14.55
N ASP A 21 7.48 26.58 -13.43
CA ASP A 21 7.98 25.23 -13.20
C ASP A 21 6.98 24.20 -13.74
N TRP A 22 7.27 23.67 -14.93
CA TRP A 22 6.42 22.68 -15.58
C TRP A 22 6.35 21.35 -14.84
N MET A 23 7.37 20.97 -14.04
CA MET A 23 7.26 19.78 -13.18
C MET A 23 6.26 20.02 -12.06
N GLN A 24 6.32 21.19 -11.41
CA GLN A 24 5.38 21.49 -10.35
C GLN A 24 3.93 21.50 -10.85
N ILE A 25 3.68 21.98 -12.07
CA ILE A 25 2.36 21.92 -12.71
C ILE A 25 1.94 20.48 -13.01
N HIS A 26 2.86 19.69 -13.55
CA HIS A 26 2.63 18.26 -13.81
C HIS A 26 2.24 17.53 -12.52
N ASP A 27 3.02 17.72 -11.45
CA ASP A 27 2.81 17.06 -10.16
C ASP A 27 1.48 17.51 -9.53
N ALA A 28 1.15 18.80 -9.61
CA ALA A 28 -0.15 19.30 -9.20
C ALA A 28 -1.29 18.63 -9.99
N GLY A 29 -1.14 18.50 -11.30
CA GLY A 29 -2.10 17.81 -12.17
C GLY A 29 -2.27 16.33 -11.85
N CYS A 30 -1.22 15.66 -11.35
CA CYS A 30 -1.28 14.27 -10.88
C CYS A 30 -2.03 14.11 -9.55
N THR A 31 -2.32 15.20 -8.84
CA THR A 31 -3.04 15.19 -7.55
C THR A 31 -4.50 15.66 -7.65
N VAL A 32 -4.95 16.04 -8.85
CA VAL A 32 -6.34 16.48 -9.07
C VAL A 32 -7.23 15.24 -9.26
N ASP A 33 -7.65 14.68 -8.13
CA ASP A 33 -8.75 13.72 -8.07
C ASP A 33 -10.05 14.52 -7.85
N ASP A 34 -10.77 14.83 -8.94
CA ASP A 34 -12.07 15.55 -8.90
C ASP A 34 -13.19 14.77 -8.20
N THR A 35 -12.91 13.53 -7.79
CA THR A 35 -13.81 12.64 -7.08
C THR A 35 -13.10 12.11 -5.85
N GLU A 36 -13.69 12.30 -4.67
CA GLU A 36 -13.22 11.59 -3.48
C GLU A 36 -13.16 10.09 -3.81
N LEU A 37 -12.00 9.47 -3.57
CA LEU A 37 -11.86 8.04 -3.69
C LEU A 37 -12.91 7.38 -2.78
N PRO A 38 -13.58 6.29 -3.22
CA PRO A 38 -14.51 5.58 -2.37
C PRO A 38 -13.82 5.16 -1.07
N HIS A 39 -14.16 5.81 0.04
CA HIS A 39 -13.64 5.44 1.35
C HIS A 39 -14.41 4.23 1.88
N HIS A 40 -13.79 3.05 1.78
CA HIS A 40 -14.36 1.82 2.31
C HIS A 40 -13.37 1.16 3.27
N VAL A 41 -13.78 1.04 4.52
CA VAL A 41 -13.07 0.25 5.53
C VAL A 41 -13.66 -1.16 5.53
N THR A 42 -12.79 -2.14 5.34
CA THR A 42 -13.20 -3.56 5.32
C THR A 42 -13.59 -3.99 6.74
N GLY A 43 -14.77 -4.57 6.90
CA GLY A 43 -15.21 -5.08 8.20
C GLY A 43 -14.45 -6.35 8.61
N LYS A 44 -14.34 -6.61 9.92
CA LYS A 44 -13.67 -7.81 10.47
C LYS A 44 -14.11 -9.14 9.84
N PRO A 45 -15.42 -9.42 9.65
CA PRO A 45 -15.85 -10.67 9.02
C PRO A 45 -15.33 -10.83 7.57
N ASP A 46 -15.18 -9.71 6.85
CA ASP A 46 -14.62 -9.72 5.51
C ASP A 46 -13.11 -9.88 5.54
N LEU A 47 -12.39 -9.29 6.51
CA LEU A 47 -10.98 -9.56 6.73
C LEU A 47 -10.73 -11.05 6.99
N ASP A 48 -11.50 -11.65 7.90
CA ASP A 48 -11.40 -13.09 8.22
C ASP A 48 -11.67 -13.93 6.97
N ARG A 49 -12.71 -13.59 6.19
CA ARG A 49 -13.01 -14.27 4.91
C ARG A 49 -11.90 -14.10 3.87
N LEU A 50 -11.25 -12.94 3.81
CA LEU A 50 -10.14 -12.69 2.89
C LEU A 50 -8.91 -13.50 3.28
N ILE A 51 -8.58 -13.55 4.57
CA ILE A 51 -7.40 -14.25 5.09
C ILE A 51 -7.64 -15.77 5.12
N GLU A 52 -8.61 -16.23 5.91
CA GLU A 52 -8.87 -17.66 6.15
C GLU A 52 -9.56 -18.34 4.96
N GLY A 53 -10.25 -17.57 4.11
CA GLY A 53 -10.92 -18.10 2.92
C GLY A 53 -10.06 -17.95 1.68
N THR A 54 -9.87 -16.71 1.23
CA THR A 54 -9.31 -16.40 -0.10
C THR A 54 -7.81 -16.65 -0.14
N PHE A 55 -7.05 -16.09 0.80
CA PHE A 55 -5.60 -16.22 0.87
C PHE A 55 -5.19 -17.68 1.16
N LYS A 56 -5.85 -18.35 2.11
CA LYS A 56 -5.68 -19.81 2.32
C LYS A 56 -5.89 -20.62 1.04
N SER A 57 -6.98 -20.37 0.32
CA SER A 57 -7.29 -21.09 -0.92
C SER A 57 -6.22 -20.84 -1.99
N PHE A 58 -5.74 -19.60 -2.09
CA PHE A 58 -4.64 -19.25 -2.98
C PHE A 58 -3.35 -20.01 -2.61
N LEU A 59 -2.96 -20.04 -1.34
CA LEU A 59 -1.80 -20.81 -0.87
C LEU A 59 -1.90 -22.31 -1.17
N ASN A 60 -3.10 -22.87 -1.09
CA ASN A 60 -3.37 -24.27 -1.42
C ASN A 60 -3.32 -24.54 -2.93
N ALA A 61 -3.63 -23.55 -3.76
CA ALA A 61 -3.58 -23.65 -5.21
C ALA A 61 -2.15 -23.57 -5.78
N LEU A 62 -1.17 -23.11 -4.99
CA LEU A 62 0.22 -23.05 -5.44
C LEU A 62 0.77 -24.47 -5.72
N PRO A 63 1.41 -24.70 -6.89
CA PRO A 63 1.88 -26.02 -7.30
C PRO A 63 3.04 -26.56 -6.45
N ALA A 64 3.72 -25.67 -5.72
CA ALA A 64 4.81 -26.00 -4.81
C ALA A 64 4.82 -24.99 -3.64
N LEU A 65 5.53 -25.33 -2.57
CA LEU A 65 5.74 -24.40 -1.47
C LEU A 65 6.62 -23.22 -1.94
N PRO A 66 6.27 -21.98 -1.58
CA PRO A 66 7.11 -20.83 -1.88
C PRO A 66 8.43 -20.91 -1.11
N THR A 67 9.53 -20.55 -1.76
CA THR A 67 10.85 -20.48 -1.11
C THR A 67 11.00 -19.20 -0.29
N ILE A 68 10.43 -18.09 -0.76
CA ILE A 68 10.47 -16.78 -0.12
C ILE A 68 9.10 -16.12 -0.26
N VAL A 69 8.62 -15.49 0.81
CA VAL A 69 7.41 -14.67 0.81
C VAL A 69 7.79 -13.30 1.39
N THR A 70 7.52 -12.24 0.64
CA THR A 70 7.73 -10.86 1.08
C THR A 70 6.39 -10.18 1.22
N ILE A 71 6.15 -9.54 2.36
CA ILE A 71 4.88 -8.86 2.66
C ILE A 71 5.22 -7.43 3.08
N ALA A 72 4.61 -6.46 2.42
CA ALA A 72 4.68 -5.07 2.84
C ALA A 72 3.66 -4.84 3.98
N ARG A 73 4.13 -4.35 5.12
CA ARG A 73 3.27 -3.89 6.23
C ARG A 73 3.08 -2.39 6.07
N SER A 74 1.88 -1.98 5.70
CA SER A 74 1.51 -0.57 5.62
C SER A 74 0.69 -0.19 6.84
N CYS A 75 1.10 0.86 7.56
CA CYS A 75 0.41 1.33 8.76
C CYS A 75 0.33 2.86 8.86
N TYR A 76 0.99 3.60 7.97
CA TYR A 76 1.04 5.07 7.97
C TYR A 76 0.73 5.67 6.60
N ASP A 77 0.07 4.91 5.73
CA ASP A 77 -0.26 5.32 4.36
C ASP A 77 -1.71 5.78 4.20
N GLU A 78 -2.46 5.89 5.31
CA GLU A 78 -3.89 6.23 5.34
C GLU A 78 -4.81 5.20 4.62
N TYR A 79 -4.28 4.07 4.14
CA TYR A 79 -5.03 3.00 3.48
C TYR A 79 -5.33 1.81 4.41
N CYS A 80 -4.43 1.49 5.35
CA CYS A 80 -4.64 0.40 6.31
C CYS A 80 -4.98 0.96 7.71
N PRO A 81 -6.17 0.66 8.28
CA PRO A 81 -6.51 1.05 9.64
C PRO A 81 -5.52 0.46 10.65
N GLU A 82 -4.95 1.31 11.52
CA GLU A 82 -3.92 0.91 12.48
C GLU A 82 -4.38 -0.22 13.41
N GLU A 83 -5.67 -0.23 13.77
CA GLU A 83 -6.27 -1.24 14.63
C GLU A 83 -6.32 -2.65 14.02
N ASP A 84 -6.29 -2.75 12.69
CA ASP A 84 -6.42 -4.02 11.96
C ASP A 84 -5.05 -4.60 11.56
N VAL A 85 -3.98 -3.78 11.57
CA VAL A 85 -2.62 -4.17 11.13
C VAL A 85 -2.15 -5.44 11.83
N GLU A 86 -2.29 -5.51 13.15
CA GLU A 86 -1.82 -6.67 13.93
C GLU A 86 -2.69 -7.92 13.67
N GLN A 87 -4.01 -7.76 13.49
CA GLN A 87 -4.90 -8.87 13.13
C GLN A 87 -4.52 -9.44 11.76
N ILE A 88 -4.33 -8.57 10.76
CA ILE A 88 -3.97 -8.97 9.41
C ILE A 88 -2.62 -9.69 9.41
N GLN A 89 -1.62 -9.11 10.09
CA GLN A 89 -0.30 -9.71 10.19
C GLN A 89 -0.34 -11.10 10.84
N ALA A 90 -1.05 -11.25 11.97
CA ALA A 90 -1.18 -12.53 12.65
C ALA A 90 -1.88 -13.56 11.77
N GLY A 91 -3.02 -13.21 11.18
CA GLY A 91 -3.80 -14.13 10.35
C GLY A 91 -3.05 -14.60 9.11
N VAL A 92 -2.33 -13.71 8.42
CA VAL A 92 -1.53 -14.07 7.24
C VAL A 92 -0.37 -14.99 7.63
N LEU A 93 0.33 -14.71 8.74
CA LEU A 93 1.39 -15.58 9.23
C LEU A 93 0.86 -16.96 9.64
N ASP A 94 -0.32 -17.03 10.24
CA ASP A 94 -0.92 -18.29 10.67
C ASP A 94 -1.32 -19.16 9.47
N GLU A 95 -1.89 -18.58 8.40
CA GLU A 95 -2.18 -19.32 7.17
C GLU A 95 -0.91 -19.81 6.46
N LEU A 96 0.17 -19.00 6.46
CA LEU A 96 1.47 -19.42 5.95
C LEU A 96 2.07 -20.58 6.77
N ARG A 97 2.01 -20.49 8.10
CA ARG A 97 2.44 -21.56 9.03
C ARG A 97 1.64 -22.83 8.84
N GLN A 98 0.33 -22.73 8.62
CA GLN A 98 -0.52 -23.89 8.34
C GLN A 98 -0.14 -24.56 7.01
N ARG A 99 0.19 -23.78 5.97
CA ARG A 99 0.50 -24.30 4.63
C ARG A 99 1.91 -24.90 4.51
N ILE A 100 2.91 -24.22 5.05
CA ILE A 100 4.33 -24.57 4.89
C ILE A 100 4.82 -25.40 6.09
N GLY A 101 4.28 -25.15 7.28
CA GLY A 101 4.68 -25.77 8.55
C GLY A 101 5.49 -24.80 9.42
N THR A 102 5.07 -24.61 10.67
CA THR A 102 5.66 -23.64 11.61
C THR A 102 7.17 -23.79 11.79
N GLU A 103 7.67 -25.03 11.84
CA GLU A 103 9.10 -25.33 12.04
C GLU A 103 9.97 -25.08 10.79
N LEU A 104 9.34 -24.87 9.62
CA LEU A 104 10.04 -24.69 8.34
C LEU A 104 10.11 -23.22 7.91
N ILE A 105 9.49 -22.31 8.66
CA ILE A 105 9.42 -20.89 8.31
C ILE A 105 10.34 -20.08 9.22
N ASP A 106 11.31 -19.38 8.62
CA ASP A 106 12.03 -18.27 9.25
C ASP A 106 11.25 -16.97 8.99
N VAL A 107 10.78 -16.29 10.05
CA VAL A 107 10.03 -15.03 9.93
C VAL A 107 10.90 -13.88 10.41
N ARG A 108 11.04 -12.84 9.57
CA ARG A 108 11.78 -11.62 9.90
C ARG A 108 10.91 -10.38 9.72
N PHE A 109 10.93 -9.51 10.74
CA PHE A 109 10.23 -8.24 10.73
C PHE A 109 11.22 -7.10 10.51
N THR A 110 11.62 -6.88 9.25
CA THR A 110 12.66 -5.89 8.90
C THR A 110 12.33 -4.47 9.36
N TYR A 111 11.04 -4.12 9.49
CA TYR A 111 10.64 -2.81 10.01
C TYR A 111 11.00 -2.60 11.49
N GLN A 112 11.14 -3.67 12.28
CA GLN A 112 11.60 -3.57 13.67
C GLN A 112 13.12 -3.35 13.76
N GLU A 113 13.87 -3.88 12.79
CA GLU A 113 15.32 -3.67 12.68
C GLU A 113 15.63 -2.20 12.35
N ASN A 114 14.86 -1.62 11.41
CA ASN A 114 15.02 -0.21 11.03
C ASN A 114 14.65 0.78 12.16
N GLN A 115 13.66 0.45 13.00
CA GLN A 115 13.29 1.28 14.16
C GLN A 115 14.36 1.32 15.27
N LEU A 116 15.27 0.34 15.30
CA LEU A 116 16.39 0.32 16.25
C LEU A 116 17.59 1.13 15.74
N GLU A 117 17.72 1.30 14.42
CA GLU A 117 18.76 2.13 13.80
C GLU A 117 18.39 3.62 13.81
N GLU A 118 17.09 3.95 13.80
CA GLU A 118 16.57 5.30 14.02
C GLU A 118 16.32 5.57 15.53
N GLY A 119 17.40 5.74 16.30
CA GLY A 119 17.32 6.23 17.69
C GLY A 119 16.63 7.61 17.80
N PRO A 120 16.16 8.02 19.00
CA PRO A 120 15.36 9.23 19.17
C PRO A 120 16.15 10.46 18.68
N GLN A 121 15.56 11.22 17.75
CA GLN A 121 16.04 12.53 17.30
C GLN A 121 16.03 13.55 18.44
#